data_AF-A0A2H0D225-F1
#
_entry.id   AF-A0A2H0D225-F1
#
_cell.length_a   1.000
_cell.length_b   1.000
_cell.length_c   1.000
_cell.angle_alpha   90.00
_cell.angle_beta   90.00
_cell.angle_gamma   90.00
#
_symmetry.space_group_name_H-M   'P 1'
#
loop_
_entity.id
_entity.type
_entity.pdbx_description
1 polymer ?
#
loop_
_entity_poly.entity_id
_entity_poly.type
_entity_poly.pdbx_seq_one_letter_code
_entity_poly.pdbx_strand_id
1 'polypeptide(L)'
;MYFINWIPTGVYPDENRGRDDKKVMFKFNIKPKQKEKPHEIKWWSFNLQETFDRLSSSEKGLTEKQIKNKQEHHGLNLLPQKETDTWLHILLSQT
;
A
#
# COMPACT_ATOMS: atom_id res chain seq x y z
N MET A 1 -11.06 -21.99 -1.31
CA MET A 1 -11.17 -21.44 -2.68
C MET A 1 -9.77 -21.04 -3.12
N TYR A 2 -9.14 -21.84 -3.98
CA TYR A 2 -7.80 -21.56 -4.51
C TYR A 2 -7.92 -21.36 -6.01
N PHE A 3 -7.52 -20.19 -6.53
CA PHE A 3 -7.37 -19.97 -7.97
C PHE A 3 -5.88 -20.11 -8.32
N ILE A 4 -5.57 -21.19 -9.03
CA ILE A 4 -4.27 -21.48 -9.63
C ILE A 4 -4.25 -20.74 -10.98
N ASN A 5 -3.36 -19.76 -11.15
CA ASN A 5 -3.08 -19.19 -12.46
C ASN A 5 -2.19 -20.15 -13.25
N TRP A 6 -2.75 -20.68 -14.34
CA TRP A 6 -2.10 -21.59 -15.29
C TRP A 6 -1.23 -20.79 -16.27
N ILE A 7 0.07 -21.11 -16.35
CA ILE A 7 1.00 -20.58 -17.37
C ILE A 7 1.25 -21.72 -18.36
N PRO A 8 1.05 -21.54 -19.68
CA PRO A 8 1.31 -22.59 -20.65
C PRO A 8 2.82 -22.67 -20.90
N THR A 9 3.50 -23.65 -20.31
CA THR A 9 4.85 -24.02 -20.74
C THR A 9 4.74 -24.85 -22.01
N GLY A 10 5.04 -24.22 -23.15
CA GLY A 10 5.32 -24.94 -24.39
C GLY A 10 6.55 -25.82 -24.19
N VAL A 11 6.38 -27.13 -24.31
CA VAL A 11 7.46 -28.12 -24.33
C VAL A 11 7.48 -28.72 -25.74
N TYR A 12 8.50 -28.38 -26.52
CA TYR A 12 8.92 -29.19 -27.66
C TYR A 12 9.91 -30.24 -27.15
N PRO A 13 9.78 -31.53 -27.53
CA PRO A 13 10.80 -32.51 -27.24
C PRO A 13 11.88 -32.39 -28.31
N ASP A 14 13.15 -32.25 -27.90
CA ASP A 14 14.26 -32.63 -28.77
C ASP A 14 15.26 -33.47 -27.96
N GLU A 15 15.49 -34.65 -28.50
CA GLU A 15 16.36 -35.69 -28.00
C GLU A 15 17.83 -35.33 -28.30
N ASN A 16 18.72 -35.84 -27.45
CA ASN A 16 20.18 -35.91 -27.63
C ASN A 16 21.02 -34.71 -27.18
N ARG A 17 21.62 -34.84 -25.99
CA ARG A 17 23.04 -35.20 -25.79
C ARG A 17 23.47 -34.93 -24.36
N GLY A 18 24.06 -35.94 -23.74
CA GLY A 18 24.69 -35.82 -22.43
C GLY A 18 25.82 -34.78 -22.41
N ARG A 19 25.90 -34.05 -21.30
CA ARG A 19 27.14 -33.56 -20.69
C ARG A 19 26.84 -32.92 -19.35
N ASP A 20 27.51 -33.44 -18.33
CA ASP A 20 27.93 -32.79 -17.09
C ASP A 20 26.87 -32.05 -16.25
N ASP A 21 26.58 -32.64 -15.10
CA ASP A 21 25.71 -32.18 -14.01
C ASP A 21 26.22 -30.90 -13.31
N LYS A 22 26.51 -29.84 -14.07
CA LYS A 22 26.74 -28.52 -13.51
C LYS A 22 25.38 -27.93 -13.19
N LYS A 23 24.98 -28.06 -11.93
CA LYS A 23 23.85 -27.38 -11.30
C LYS A 23 23.99 -25.87 -11.50
N VAL A 24 23.47 -25.34 -12.61
CA VAL A 24 23.49 -23.90 -12.91
C VAL A 24 22.53 -23.22 -11.95
N MET A 25 23.08 -22.71 -10.84
CA MET A 25 22.35 -21.87 -9.91
C MET A 25 22.12 -20.52 -10.57
N PHE A 26 20.95 -20.36 -11.21
CA PHE A 26 20.48 -19.06 -11.68
C PHE A 26 20.24 -18.17 -10.46
N LYS A 27 21.20 -17.31 -10.15
CA LYS A 27 21.02 -16.21 -9.19
C LYS A 27 20.11 -15.19 -9.84
N PHE A 28 18.81 -15.26 -9.56
CA PHE A 28 17.87 -14.21 -9.91
C PHE A 28 18.26 -12.94 -9.16
N ASN A 29 18.89 -12.00 -9.87
CA ASN A 29 19.17 -10.67 -9.34
C ASN A 29 17.86 -9.86 -9.36
N ILE A 30 16.97 -10.16 -8.41
CA ILE A 30 15.70 -9.46 -8.23
C ILE A 30 16.04 -8.07 -7.68
N LYS A 31 16.18 -7.09 -8.59
CA LYS A 31 16.31 -5.69 -8.18
C LYS A 31 15.05 -5.33 -7.38
N PRO A 32 15.17 -4.73 -6.18
CA PRO A 32 14.01 -4.33 -5.40
C PRO A 32 13.16 -3.39 -6.25
N LYS A 33 11.90 -3.78 -6.47
CA LYS A 33 10.90 -2.97 -7.20
C LYS A 33 10.81 -1.64 -6.46
N GLN A 34 11.28 -0.56 -7.09
CA GLN A 34 11.12 0.78 -6.52
C GLN A 34 9.62 0.98 -6.32
N LYS A 35 9.20 1.21 -5.07
CA LYS A 35 7.81 1.57 -4.78
C LYS A 35 7.59 2.92 -5.43
N GLU A 36 6.89 2.93 -6.56
CA GLU A 36 6.40 4.16 -7.17
C GLU A 36 5.63 4.93 -6.09
N LYS A 37 6.02 6.19 -5.87
CA LYS A 37 5.33 7.03 -4.90
C LYS A 37 3.89 7.16 -5.38
N PRO A 38 2.88 6.99 -4.51
CA PRO A 38 1.50 7.20 -4.91
C PRO A 38 1.37 8.60 -5.49
N HIS A 39 0.74 8.71 -6.67
CA HIS A 39 0.48 10.01 -7.28
C HIS A 39 -0.28 10.89 -6.29
N GLU A 40 0.28 12.06 -6.01
CA GLU A 40 -0.36 13.04 -5.12
C GLU A 40 -1.61 13.59 -5.82
N ILE A 41 -2.76 13.44 -5.15
CA ILE A 41 -4.03 13.97 -5.64
C ILE A 41 -4.02 15.48 -5.46
N LYS A 42 -4.01 16.23 -6.57
CA LYS A 42 -4.07 17.70 -6.57
C LYS A 42 -5.50 18.17 -6.32
N TRP A 43 -5.94 18.20 -5.06
CA TRP A 43 -7.32 18.55 -4.70
C TRP A 43 -7.78 19.91 -5.24
N TRP A 44 -6.87 20.87 -5.36
CA TRP A 44 -7.16 22.22 -5.87
C TRP A 44 -7.38 22.29 -7.38
N SER A 45 -7.12 21.22 -8.14
CA SER A 45 -7.38 21.21 -9.60
C SER A 45 -8.79 20.76 -9.97
N PHE A 46 -9.57 20.25 -9.01
CA PHE A 46 -10.93 19.79 -9.27
C PHE A 46 -11.93 20.93 -9.27
N ASN A 47 -13.02 20.76 -10.02
CA ASN A 47 -14.16 21.66 -9.90
C ASN A 47 -14.95 21.36 -8.62
N LEU A 48 -15.88 22.26 -8.27
CA LEU A 48 -16.66 22.13 -7.04
C LEU A 48 -17.52 20.85 -7.02
N GLN A 49 -18.14 20.50 -8.15
CA GLN A 49 -19.00 19.32 -8.24
C GLN A 49 -18.21 18.03 -8.02
N GLU A 50 -17.06 17.88 -8.68
CA GLU A 50 -16.14 16.76 -8.50
C GLU A 50 -15.64 16.66 -7.05
N THR A 51 -15.40 17.81 -6.42
CA THR A 51 -14.98 17.86 -5.02
C THR A 51 -16.09 17.36 -4.10
N PHE A 52 -17.34 17.78 -4.33
CA PHE A 52 -18.49 17.30 -3.57
C PHE A 52 -18.74 15.81 -3.76
N ASP A 53 -18.64 15.31 -4.99
CA ASP A 53 -18.81 13.89 -5.30
C ASP A 53 -17.73 13.05 -4.59
N ARG A 54 -16.45 13.46 -4.68
CA ARG A 54 -15.34 12.78 -4.01
C ARG A 54 -15.44 12.82 -2.49
N LEU A 55 -15.89 13.93 -1.93
CA LEU A 55 -16.11 14.07 -0.49
C LEU A 55 -17.44 13.46 -0.05
N SER A 56 -18.29 12.96 -0.96
CA SER A 56 -19.65 12.52 -0.67
C SER A 56 -20.40 13.53 0.20
N SER A 57 -20.30 14.81 -0.17
CA SER A 57 -20.85 15.95 0.55
C SER A 57 -21.72 16.78 -0.39
N SER A 58 -22.55 17.64 0.19
CA SER A 58 -23.36 18.60 -0.56
C SER A 58 -22.99 20.04 -0.20
N GLU A 59 -23.55 20.99 -0.94
CA GLU A 59 -23.47 22.43 -0.63
C GLU A 59 -24.06 22.77 0.75
N LYS A 60 -25.06 22.01 1.20
CA LYS A 60 -25.66 22.14 2.54
C LYS A 60 -24.81 21.51 3.64
N GLY A 61 -23.67 20.92 3.29
CA GLY A 61 -22.79 20.20 4.19
C GLY A 61 -23.22 18.74 4.42
N LEU A 62 -22.74 18.19 5.54
CA LEU A 62 -23.01 16.83 6.00
C LEU A 62 -24.00 16.85 7.17
N THR A 63 -24.84 15.83 7.23
CA THR A 63 -25.72 15.60 8.39
C THR A 63 -24.92 15.09 9.59
N GLU A 64 -25.44 15.29 10.81
CA GLU A 64 -24.79 14.80 12.04
C GLU A 64 -24.47 13.29 12.00
N LYS A 65 -25.39 12.50 11.43
CA LYS A 65 -25.19 11.06 11.25
C LYS A 65 -24.00 10.75 10.34
N GLN A 66 -23.86 11.48 9.24
CA GLN A 66 -22.74 11.33 8.32
C GLN A 66 -21.42 11.79 8.95
N ILE A 67 -21.47 12.86 9.75
CA ILE A 67 -20.30 13.36 10.50
C ILE A 67 -19.80 12.28 11.46
N LYS A 68 -20.69 11.66 12.26
CA LYS A 68 -20.33 10.58 13.19
C LYS A 68 -19.71 9.39 12.46
N ASN A 69 -20.35 8.90 11.40
CA ASN A 69 -19.80 7.79 10.60
C ASN A 69 -18.40 8.14 10.06
N LYS A 70 -18.19 9.35 9.55
CA LYS A 70 -16.87 9.75 9.02
C LYS A 70 -15.82 9.89 10.13
N GLN A 71 -16.19 10.41 11.29
CA GLN A 71 -15.29 10.49 12.45
C GLN A 71 -14.91 9.10 12.95
N GLU A 72 -15.83 8.13 12.94
CA GLU A 72 -15.53 6.74 13.30
C GLU A 72 -14.58 6.09 12.29
N HIS A 73 -14.74 6.37 10.99
CA HIS A 73 -13.89 5.80 9.94
C HIS A 73 -12.50 6.44 9.81
N HIS A 74 -12.40 7.76 9.98
CA HIS A 74 -11.16 8.52 9.71
C HIS A 74 -10.48 9.06 10.98
N GLY A 75 -11.15 8.95 12.13
CA GLY A 75 -10.70 9.56 13.36
C GLY A 75 -10.97 11.06 13.43
N LEU A 76 -10.44 11.67 14.48
CA LEU A 76 -10.51 13.11 14.70
C LEU A 76 -9.41 13.82 13.91
N ASN A 77 -9.71 15.01 13.41
CA ASN A 77 -8.72 15.89 12.76
C ASN A 77 -7.83 16.57 13.81
N LEU A 78 -7.16 15.78 14.62
CA LEU A 78 -6.18 16.22 15.59
C LEU A 78 -4.82 15.67 15.16
N LEU A 79 -3.81 16.53 15.19
CA LEU A 79 -2.45 16.07 14.99
C LEU A 79 -2.10 15.08 16.12
N PRO A 80 -1.42 13.96 15.81
CA PRO A 80 -0.98 13.03 16.83
C PRO A 80 -0.08 13.79 17.80
N GLN A 81 -0.38 13.67 19.09
CA GLN A 81 0.49 14.23 20.11
C GLN A 81 1.80 13.46 20.08
N LYS A 82 2.91 14.19 20.20
CA LYS A 82 4.21 13.57 20.35
C LYS A 82 4.16 12.71 21.62
N GLU A 83 4.46 11.43 21.48
CA GLU A 83 4.63 10.55 22.64
C GLU A 83 5.72 11.15 23.51
N THR A 84 5.35 11.57 24.72
CA THR A 84 6.33 12.00 25.71
C THR A 84 6.91 10.74 26.32
N ASP A 85 8.24 10.59 26.22
CA ASP A 85 8.93 9.51 26.89
C ASP A 85 8.57 9.55 28.38
N THR A 86 8.03 8.45 28.87
CA THR A 86 7.81 8.29 30.30
C THR A 86 9.18 8.23 30.98
N TRP A 87 9.29 8.76 32.20
CA TRP A 87 10.55 8.78 32.96
C TRP A 87 11.26 7.41 33.01
N LEU A 88 10.49 6.32 33.07
CA LEU A 88 11.00 4.94 32.98
C LEU A 88 11.74 4.64 31.67
N HIS A 89 11.23 5.13 30.53
CA HIS A 89 11.85 4.95 29.22
C HIS A 89 13.18 5.72 29.12
N ILE A 90 13.24 6.90 29.72
CA ILE A 90 14.46 7.71 29.80
C ILE A 90 15.52 6.99 30.63
N LEU A 91 15.15 6.40 31.77
CA LEU A 91 16.11 5.69 32.64
C LEU A 91 16.67 4.42 31.98
N LEU A 92 15.83 3.63 31.31
CA LEU A 92 16.27 2.39 30.64
C LEU A 92 17.11 2.64 29.38
N SER A 93 16.97 3.80 28.74
CA SER A 93 17.78 4.15 27.56
C SER A 93 19.20 4.63 27.89
N GLN A 94 19.51 4.88 29.17
CA GLN A 94 20.83 5.35 29.63
C GLN A 94 21.74 4.22 30.16
N THR A 95 21.20 3.02 30.38
CA THR A 95 21.94 1.80 30.74
C THR A 95 22.25 0.96 29.52
#